data_AF-A0A4Y6V7T4-F1
#
_entry.id   AF-A0A4Y6V7T4-F1
#
_cell.length_a   1.000
_cell.length_b   1.000
_cell.length_c   1.000
_cell.angle_alpha   90.00
_cell.angle_beta   90.00
_cell.angle_gamma   90.00
#
_symmetry.space_group_name_H-M   'P 1'
#
loop_
_entity.id
_entity.type
_entity.pdbx_description
1 polymer ?
#
loop_
_entity_poly.entity_id
_entity_poly.type
_entity_poly.pdbx_seq_one_letter_code
_entity_poly.pdbx_strand_id
1 'polypeptide(L)'
;MLEKTWFPTFTIDLKTEQTVNGLSLTGLSHEQNDPALFSILASSDGANWACVFSRTTHTPLPDDTCAVIFQAPVLARYVKLRLDGQKQIHDVTMDVVLGVDNDPRARHVDDILASAEKTASESKVVLATLFNESDAFLMMYLDNFLAFTPDNVSLVVNFPPGRSIPPEATSLHPRIVIFNGLTERQKWGETLMLGHLESLQLAENHFDRYDYFAVMASNSLFHRPFNLASILVQLDLGNDAPLGSERSYDNDTHVPVDALPSNGTWMWQHCSIVPEITRYFDETLGLKHLSVTQIEGLFATRESWLVLLAYKEAIAGLGQFCNNGPIMALEELLPPSIFRQHASGQFVHLCHMLWKKAREVTVTDLVDLGPNLPDHICSMKWFARDGQSASTLAVTTSWGRELMGLTPTATLGNSVTRLLTLRAMADAAEKHVRATSLTCNWWKPDVERQETALRWATSTYHAYRQRFDLPVQVGVQEEPHSPAHLYFENTGDVIDLTLFLSDADETRSVLHYGCFSNAGQNAHRPVLQAYLYLTSFRPNSHFRVSVTEEEFSTITQYAGFVFFNGQDYMRKAADLVIKTAQGRDLYFKVDKQICWLGIPVFSSHAAKLELSVVHD
;
A
#
# COMPACT_ATOMS: atom_id res chain seq x y z
N MET A 1 -12.37 18.81 -18.09
CA MET A 1 -12.29 17.34 -18.03
C MET A 1 -13.15 16.90 -16.86
N LEU A 2 -14.11 15.99 -17.08
CA LEU A 2 -14.89 15.42 -15.98
C LEU A 2 -13.98 14.53 -15.12
N GLU A 3 -14.24 14.46 -13.82
CA GLU A 3 -13.40 13.78 -12.84
C GLU A 3 -13.73 12.28 -12.83
N LYS A 4 -12.72 11.38 -12.88
CA LYS A 4 -12.95 9.92 -12.76
C LYS A 4 -13.17 9.58 -11.29
N THR A 5 -14.24 8.85 -10.97
CA THR A 5 -14.55 8.44 -9.59
C THR A 5 -14.27 6.95 -9.39
N TRP A 6 -14.00 6.58 -8.15
CA TRP A 6 -13.81 5.18 -7.77
C TRP A 6 -15.16 4.48 -7.65
N PHE A 7 -15.28 3.32 -8.30
CA PHE A 7 -16.44 2.44 -8.27
C PHE A 7 -17.78 3.13 -8.53
N PRO A 8 -17.93 3.87 -9.65
CA PRO A 8 -19.16 4.61 -9.90
C PRO A 8 -20.35 3.65 -10.02
N THR A 9 -21.52 4.11 -9.55
CA THR A 9 -22.73 3.30 -9.52
C THR A 9 -23.89 3.94 -10.28
N PHE A 10 -24.70 3.11 -10.93
CA PHE A 10 -25.96 3.49 -11.56
C PHE A 10 -27.08 2.61 -11.01
N THR A 11 -28.17 3.21 -10.51
CA THR A 11 -29.27 2.47 -9.84
C THR A 11 -30.61 2.71 -10.53
N ILE A 12 -31.37 1.64 -10.74
CA ILE A 12 -32.76 1.65 -11.21
C ILE A 12 -33.68 1.24 -10.06
N ASP A 13 -34.77 2.00 -9.88
CA ASP A 13 -35.91 1.67 -9.01
C ASP A 13 -37.06 1.15 -9.87
N LEU A 14 -37.36 -0.15 -9.73
CA LEU A 14 -38.45 -0.84 -10.44
C LEU A 14 -39.84 -0.47 -9.90
N LYS A 15 -39.92 0.44 -8.92
CA LYS A 15 -41.12 0.93 -8.22
C LYS A 15 -41.79 -0.08 -7.30
N THR A 16 -41.76 -1.35 -7.67
CA THR A 16 -42.23 -2.49 -6.88
C THR A 16 -41.21 -3.61 -6.96
N GLU A 17 -41.31 -4.59 -6.07
CA GLU A 17 -40.51 -5.81 -6.20
C GLU A 17 -40.94 -6.58 -7.44
N GLN A 18 -39.95 -6.99 -8.22
CA GLN A 18 -40.13 -7.68 -9.49
C GLN A 18 -39.11 -8.82 -9.57
N THR A 19 -39.47 -9.88 -10.30
CA THR A 19 -38.52 -10.95 -10.61
C THR A 19 -37.57 -10.46 -11.69
N VAL A 20 -36.27 -10.42 -11.42
CA VAL A 20 -35.23 -9.99 -12.33
C VAL A 20 -34.42 -11.20 -12.78
N ASN A 21 -34.42 -11.48 -14.08
CA ASN A 21 -33.66 -12.57 -14.69
C ASN A 21 -32.24 -12.17 -15.10
N GLY A 22 -31.99 -10.86 -15.25
CA GLY A 22 -30.73 -10.36 -15.77
C GLY A 22 -30.81 -8.91 -16.23
N LEU A 23 -29.80 -8.47 -16.98
CA LEU A 23 -29.67 -7.13 -17.51
C LEU A 23 -29.15 -7.16 -18.95
N SER A 24 -29.51 -6.15 -19.75
CA SER A 24 -28.81 -5.79 -20.97
C SER A 24 -28.12 -4.45 -20.75
N LEU A 25 -26.80 -4.42 -20.91
CA LEU A 25 -25.96 -3.24 -20.76
C LEU A 25 -25.46 -2.79 -22.12
N THR A 26 -25.49 -1.48 -22.39
CA THR A 26 -24.85 -0.89 -23.57
C THR A 26 -23.99 0.30 -23.16
N GLY A 27 -22.98 0.66 -23.96
CA GLY A 27 -22.14 1.82 -23.69
C GLY A 27 -21.05 1.59 -22.63
N LEU A 28 -20.58 0.34 -22.48
CA LEU A 28 -19.52 -0.04 -21.55
C LEU A 28 -18.10 0.17 -22.13
N SER A 29 -17.98 0.49 -23.42
CA SER A 29 -16.71 0.68 -24.13
C SER A 29 -16.30 2.14 -24.09
N HIS A 30 -15.27 2.43 -23.31
CA HIS A 30 -14.71 3.79 -23.26
C HIS A 30 -13.25 3.83 -23.72
N GLU A 31 -12.48 2.76 -23.52
CA GLU A 31 -11.07 2.70 -23.92
C GLU A 31 -10.75 1.27 -24.39
N GLN A 32 -10.20 1.09 -25.61
CA GLN A 32 -9.89 -0.23 -26.20
C GLN A 32 -9.00 -1.12 -25.32
N ASN A 33 -8.31 -0.53 -24.34
CA ASN A 33 -7.36 -1.20 -23.45
C ASN A 33 -7.87 -1.40 -22.02
N ASP A 34 -9.13 -1.03 -21.71
CA ASP A 34 -9.64 -1.05 -20.34
C ASP A 34 -11.11 -1.51 -20.29
N PRO A 35 -11.37 -2.80 -20.57
CA PRO A 35 -12.72 -3.38 -20.60
C PRO A 35 -13.44 -3.20 -19.25
N ALA A 36 -14.77 -3.07 -19.31
CA ALA A 36 -15.58 -2.81 -18.14
C ALA A 36 -15.68 -4.07 -17.25
N LEU A 37 -14.91 -4.08 -16.16
CA LEU A 37 -15.22 -4.90 -14.99
C LEU A 37 -16.42 -4.26 -14.27
N PHE A 38 -17.38 -5.08 -13.85
CA PHE A 38 -18.54 -4.56 -13.14
C PHE A 38 -19.23 -5.62 -12.30
N SER A 39 -20.01 -5.15 -11.35
CA SER A 39 -20.86 -5.96 -10.49
C SER A 39 -22.30 -5.47 -10.55
N ILE A 40 -23.24 -6.41 -10.49
CA ILE A 40 -24.67 -6.11 -10.36
C ILE A 40 -25.09 -6.43 -8.94
N LEU A 41 -25.74 -5.44 -8.31
CA LEU A 41 -26.29 -5.55 -6.98
C LEU A 41 -27.80 -5.41 -7.03
N ALA A 42 -28.49 -6.14 -6.16
CA ALA A 42 -29.93 -6.10 -6.00
C ALA A 42 -30.30 -5.73 -4.56
N SER A 43 -31.46 -5.11 -4.37
CA SER A 43 -31.97 -4.70 -3.06
C SER A 43 -33.49 -4.59 -3.06
N SER A 44 -34.14 -4.90 -1.93
CA SER A 44 -35.58 -4.67 -1.72
C SER A 44 -35.88 -3.27 -1.17
N ASP A 45 -34.94 -2.67 -0.42
CA ASP A 45 -35.13 -1.42 0.32
C ASP A 45 -34.26 -0.25 -0.15
N GLY A 46 -33.27 -0.51 -1.02
CA GLY A 46 -32.29 0.45 -1.50
C GLY A 46 -31.15 0.75 -0.51
N ALA A 47 -31.17 0.13 0.67
CA ALA A 47 -30.17 0.29 1.73
C ALA A 47 -29.26 -0.94 1.82
N ASN A 48 -29.83 -2.14 1.77
CA ASN A 48 -29.11 -3.41 1.91
C ASN A 48 -28.95 -4.05 0.52
N TRP A 49 -27.71 -4.27 0.11
CA TRP A 49 -27.39 -4.70 -1.26
C TRP A 49 -26.72 -6.07 -1.28
N ALA A 50 -27.31 -7.03 -2.01
CA ALA A 50 -26.64 -8.28 -2.34
C ALA A 50 -25.99 -8.17 -3.72
N CYS A 51 -24.75 -8.63 -3.86
CA CYS A 51 -24.16 -8.81 -5.18
C CYS A 51 -24.67 -10.12 -5.78
N VAL A 52 -25.31 -10.02 -6.95
CA VAL A 52 -25.98 -11.17 -7.60
C VAL A 52 -25.26 -11.63 -8.85
N PHE A 53 -24.32 -10.83 -9.34
CA PHE A 53 -23.47 -11.13 -10.49
C PHE A 53 -22.25 -10.23 -10.48
N SER A 54 -21.12 -10.77 -10.96
CA SER A 54 -19.95 -9.98 -11.28
C SER A 54 -19.30 -10.45 -12.58
N ARG A 55 -18.80 -9.49 -13.35
CA ARG A 55 -17.87 -9.72 -14.46
C ARG A 55 -16.48 -9.33 -14.00
N THR A 56 -15.65 -10.33 -13.75
CA THR A 56 -14.26 -10.17 -13.31
C THR A 56 -13.25 -10.33 -14.44
N THR A 57 -13.72 -10.60 -15.66
CA THR A 57 -12.86 -10.82 -16.81
C THR A 57 -12.74 -9.60 -17.73
N HIS A 58 -11.52 -9.35 -18.21
CA HIS A 58 -11.16 -8.31 -19.19
C HIS A 58 -11.38 -8.79 -20.64
N THR A 59 -12.17 -9.85 -20.86
CA THR A 59 -12.54 -10.24 -22.22
C THR A 59 -13.32 -9.08 -22.87
N PRO A 60 -12.96 -8.64 -24.10
CA PRO A 60 -13.70 -7.59 -24.79
C PRO A 60 -15.18 -7.94 -24.98
N LEU A 61 -16.04 -6.93 -24.89
CA LEU A 61 -17.47 -7.08 -25.18
C LEU A 61 -17.71 -6.90 -26.68
N PRO A 62 -18.40 -7.84 -27.36
CA PRO A 62 -18.84 -7.64 -28.74
C PRO A 62 -19.82 -6.46 -28.83
N ASP A 63 -19.61 -5.56 -29.78
CA ASP A 63 -20.54 -4.49 -30.13
C ASP A 63 -20.95 -3.54 -28.99
N ASP A 64 -20.11 -3.41 -27.96
CA ASP A 64 -20.37 -2.58 -26.79
C ASP A 64 -21.67 -2.91 -26.04
N THR A 65 -22.10 -4.17 -26.15
CA THR A 65 -23.30 -4.69 -25.51
C THR A 65 -22.94 -5.88 -24.62
N CYS A 66 -23.58 -5.98 -23.47
CA CYS A 66 -23.41 -7.10 -22.56
C CYS A 66 -24.78 -7.56 -22.05
N ALA A 67 -25.21 -8.73 -22.50
CA ALA A 67 -26.34 -9.42 -21.91
C ALA A 67 -25.85 -10.26 -20.72
N VAL A 68 -26.40 -9.97 -19.55
CA VAL A 68 -26.16 -10.71 -18.31
C VAL A 68 -27.42 -11.48 -17.97
N ILE A 69 -27.28 -12.78 -17.77
CA ILE A 69 -28.36 -13.65 -17.28
C ILE A 69 -27.91 -14.20 -15.93
N PHE A 70 -28.73 -14.02 -14.90
CA PHE A 70 -28.44 -14.55 -13.58
C PHE A 70 -28.61 -16.07 -13.57
N GLN A 71 -27.76 -16.77 -12.82
CA GLN A 71 -27.88 -18.22 -12.64
C GLN A 71 -29.23 -18.61 -12.04
N ALA A 72 -29.74 -17.77 -11.13
CA ALA A 72 -31.10 -17.83 -10.60
C ALA A 72 -31.73 -16.43 -10.64
N PRO A 73 -33.01 -16.30 -11.02
CA PRO A 73 -33.71 -15.03 -10.93
C PRO A 73 -33.70 -14.50 -9.49
N VAL A 74 -33.74 -13.18 -9.34
CA VAL A 74 -33.79 -12.53 -8.03
C VAL A 74 -35.04 -11.66 -7.92
N LEU A 75 -35.74 -11.74 -6.79
CA LEU A 75 -36.86 -10.86 -6.49
C LEU A 75 -36.30 -9.63 -5.75
N ALA A 76 -36.42 -8.46 -6.39
CA ALA A 76 -35.86 -7.20 -5.89
C ALA A 76 -36.64 -6.00 -6.43
N ARG A 77 -36.54 -4.85 -5.73
CA ARG A 77 -37.09 -3.56 -6.18
C ARG A 77 -36.04 -2.68 -6.85
N TYR A 78 -34.81 -2.73 -6.35
CA TYR A 78 -33.72 -1.90 -6.83
C TYR A 78 -32.64 -2.77 -7.45
N VAL A 79 -32.11 -2.33 -8.59
CA VAL A 79 -30.97 -2.96 -9.26
C VAL A 79 -29.90 -1.90 -9.50
N LYS A 80 -28.67 -2.21 -9.14
CA LYS A 80 -27.52 -1.30 -9.23
C LYS A 80 -26.40 -1.94 -10.03
N LEU A 81 -25.93 -1.23 -11.04
CA LEU A 81 -24.66 -1.48 -11.70
C LEU A 81 -23.56 -0.73 -10.93
N ARG A 82 -22.46 -1.41 -10.60
CA ARG A 82 -21.22 -0.80 -10.12
C ARG A 82 -20.12 -1.13 -11.11
N LEU A 83 -19.47 -0.12 -11.68
CA LEU A 83 -18.25 -0.37 -12.47
C LEU A 83 -17.09 -0.58 -11.49
N ASP A 84 -16.32 -1.66 -11.65
CA ASP A 84 -15.26 -2.01 -10.73
C ASP A 84 -13.94 -1.35 -11.17
N GLY A 85 -13.52 -0.30 -10.46
CA GLY A 85 -12.31 0.49 -10.75
C GLY A 85 -12.54 2.01 -10.83
N GLN A 86 -11.51 2.78 -11.22
CA GLN A 86 -11.61 4.23 -11.39
C GLN A 86 -12.13 4.56 -12.80
N LYS A 87 -13.43 4.81 -12.91
CA LYS A 87 -14.15 4.92 -14.18
C LYS A 87 -15.02 6.19 -14.22
N GLN A 88 -15.58 6.45 -15.39
CA GLN A 88 -16.70 7.36 -15.55
C GLN A 88 -17.90 6.55 -16.02
N ILE A 89 -19.09 6.86 -15.51
CA ILE A 89 -20.34 6.38 -16.09
C ILE A 89 -20.84 7.48 -17.03
N HIS A 90 -20.56 7.33 -18.31
CA HIS A 90 -21.16 8.14 -19.36
C HIS A 90 -21.80 7.20 -20.36
N ASP A 91 -23.04 7.49 -20.75
CA ASP A 91 -23.76 6.79 -21.83
C ASP A 91 -24.01 5.28 -21.60
N VAL A 92 -23.74 4.76 -20.40
CA VAL A 92 -24.14 3.39 -20.03
C VAL A 92 -25.66 3.32 -19.91
N THR A 93 -26.28 2.50 -20.74
CA THR A 93 -27.71 2.17 -20.61
C THR A 93 -27.85 0.80 -19.97
N MET A 94 -28.79 0.68 -19.02
CA MET A 94 -29.10 -0.56 -18.33
C MET A 94 -30.59 -0.87 -18.50
N ASP A 95 -30.88 -1.93 -19.25
CA ASP A 95 -32.23 -2.46 -19.44
C ASP A 95 -32.41 -3.72 -18.57
N VAL A 96 -33.36 -3.68 -17.64
CA VAL A 96 -33.63 -4.80 -16.73
C VAL A 96 -34.46 -5.86 -17.42
N VAL A 97 -33.97 -7.10 -17.45
CA VAL A 97 -34.69 -8.25 -18.02
C VAL A 97 -35.58 -8.85 -16.94
N LEU A 98 -36.87 -8.55 -17.00
CA LEU A 98 -37.87 -9.06 -16.06
C LEU A 98 -38.21 -10.52 -16.34
N GLY A 99 -38.42 -11.27 -15.26
CA GLY A 99 -38.86 -12.66 -15.28
C GLY A 99 -40.37 -12.81 -15.14
N VAL A 100 -40.80 -14.06 -15.00
CA VAL A 100 -42.22 -14.41 -14.78
C VAL A 100 -42.55 -14.19 -13.31
N ASP A 101 -43.72 -13.60 -13.04
CA ASP A 101 -44.22 -13.46 -11.67
C ASP A 101 -44.31 -14.82 -10.97
N ASN A 102 -43.84 -14.88 -9.72
CA ASN A 102 -43.78 -16.09 -8.90
C ASN A 102 -42.98 -17.25 -9.51
N ASP A 103 -41.88 -16.98 -10.23
CA ASP A 103 -40.94 -18.03 -10.61
C ASP A 103 -40.44 -18.76 -9.34
N PRO A 104 -40.70 -20.07 -9.18
CA PRO A 104 -40.32 -20.80 -7.97
C PRO A 104 -38.81 -20.91 -7.76
N ARG A 105 -38.01 -20.55 -8.77
CA ARG A 105 -36.54 -20.48 -8.70
C ARG A 105 -36.06 -19.10 -8.26
N ALA A 106 -36.93 -18.09 -8.26
CA ALA A 106 -36.57 -16.74 -7.87
C ALA A 106 -36.23 -16.71 -6.37
N ARG A 107 -35.07 -16.16 -6.05
CA ARG A 107 -34.64 -15.95 -4.65
C ARG A 107 -34.96 -14.53 -4.23
N HIS A 108 -35.60 -14.37 -3.08
CA HIS A 108 -35.75 -13.05 -2.48
C HIS A 108 -34.38 -12.52 -2.06
N VAL A 109 -34.06 -11.28 -2.38
CA VAL A 109 -32.74 -10.72 -2.03
C VAL A 109 -32.52 -10.68 -0.51
N ASP A 110 -33.56 -10.36 0.26
CA ASP A 110 -33.50 -10.41 1.72
C ASP A 110 -33.22 -11.82 2.25
N ASP A 111 -33.71 -12.88 1.60
CA ASP A 111 -33.39 -14.27 2.00
C ASP A 111 -31.93 -14.62 1.72
N ILE A 112 -31.35 -14.08 0.63
CA ILE A 112 -29.92 -14.23 0.34
C ILE A 112 -29.09 -13.61 1.46
N LEU A 113 -29.41 -12.36 1.83
CA LEU A 113 -28.70 -11.63 2.87
C LEU A 113 -28.89 -12.27 4.25
N ALA A 114 -30.12 -12.59 4.64
CA ALA A 114 -30.43 -13.21 5.92
C ALA A 114 -29.76 -14.59 6.08
N SER A 115 -29.70 -15.38 5.00
CA SER A 115 -28.99 -16.67 4.99
C SER A 115 -27.48 -16.48 5.17
N ALA A 116 -26.89 -15.50 4.48
CA ALA A 116 -25.47 -15.19 4.60
C ALA A 116 -25.12 -14.65 6.00
N GLU A 117 -25.95 -13.78 6.58
CA GLU A 117 -25.80 -13.25 7.93
C GLU A 117 -25.92 -14.35 9.00
N LYS A 118 -26.91 -15.22 8.86
CA LYS A 118 -27.08 -16.37 9.75
C LYS A 118 -25.83 -17.27 9.70
N THR A 119 -25.41 -17.64 8.50
CA THR A 119 -24.21 -18.48 8.30
C THR A 119 -22.98 -17.80 8.88
N ALA A 120 -22.80 -16.49 8.63
CA ALA A 120 -21.70 -15.70 9.16
C ALA A 120 -21.68 -15.68 10.70
N SER A 121 -22.83 -15.58 11.35
CA SER A 121 -22.93 -15.55 12.83
C SER A 121 -22.60 -16.89 13.48
N GLU A 122 -22.82 -18.00 12.77
CA GLU A 122 -22.56 -19.36 13.24
C GLU A 122 -21.15 -19.86 12.85
N SER A 123 -20.50 -19.18 11.92
CA SER A 123 -19.19 -19.57 11.38
C SER A 123 -18.03 -18.98 12.17
N LYS A 124 -16.89 -19.65 12.10
CA LYS A 124 -15.60 -19.19 12.63
C LYS A 124 -14.57 -19.07 11.52
N VAL A 125 -13.74 -18.04 11.58
CA VAL A 125 -12.73 -17.73 10.56
C VAL A 125 -11.36 -17.68 11.20
N VAL A 126 -10.36 -18.26 10.53
CA VAL A 126 -8.95 -18.08 10.88
C VAL A 126 -8.25 -17.30 9.77
N LEU A 127 -7.67 -16.17 10.14
CA LEU A 127 -6.76 -15.41 9.29
C LEU A 127 -5.32 -15.80 9.63
N ALA A 128 -4.45 -15.91 8.63
CA ALA A 128 -3.05 -16.28 8.83
C ALA A 128 -2.11 -15.29 8.16
N THR A 129 -1.00 -14.96 8.82
CA THR A 129 -0.02 -13.99 8.31
C THR A 129 1.39 -14.50 8.49
N LEU A 130 2.16 -14.48 7.40
CA LEU A 130 3.60 -14.65 7.44
C LEU A 130 4.22 -13.31 7.83
N PHE A 131 4.61 -13.17 9.09
CA PHE A 131 5.07 -11.91 9.63
C PHE A 131 6.60 -11.85 9.63
N ASN A 132 7.14 -10.82 8.98
CA ASN A 132 8.58 -10.55 8.94
C ASN A 132 8.91 -9.05 9.09
N GLU A 133 8.01 -8.29 9.72
CA GLU A 133 8.18 -6.84 9.93
C GLU A 133 8.74 -6.56 11.32
N SER A 134 8.92 -5.28 11.70
CA SER A 134 9.44 -4.89 13.02
C SER A 134 8.45 -5.22 14.16
N ASP A 135 8.96 -5.36 15.39
CA ASP A 135 8.12 -5.59 16.57
C ASP A 135 7.23 -4.37 16.89
N ALA A 136 7.70 -3.17 16.59
CA ALA A 136 6.87 -1.96 16.71
C ALA A 136 5.65 -2.02 15.78
N PHE A 137 5.83 -2.51 14.54
CA PHE A 137 4.74 -2.68 13.60
C PHE A 137 3.84 -3.87 13.95
N LEU A 138 4.37 -4.92 14.61
CA LEU A 138 3.58 -6.05 15.09
C LEU A 138 2.43 -5.57 15.97
N MET A 139 2.70 -4.74 16.98
CA MET A 139 1.65 -4.29 17.90
C MET A 139 0.57 -3.48 17.19
N MET A 140 0.95 -2.66 16.22
CA MET A 140 0.01 -1.91 15.37
C MET A 140 -0.84 -2.83 14.49
N TYR A 141 -0.23 -3.87 13.93
CA TYR A 141 -0.91 -4.90 13.15
C TYR A 141 -1.94 -5.68 13.98
N LEU A 142 -1.56 -6.08 15.21
CA LEU A 142 -2.46 -6.78 16.13
C LEU A 142 -3.62 -5.89 16.60
N ASP A 143 -3.37 -4.62 16.92
CA ASP A 143 -4.44 -3.66 17.27
C ASP A 143 -5.41 -3.46 16.11
N ASN A 144 -4.90 -3.31 14.89
CA ASN A 144 -5.71 -3.19 13.69
C ASN A 144 -6.62 -4.42 13.49
N PHE A 145 -6.08 -5.63 13.62
CA PHE A 145 -6.87 -6.86 13.57
C PHE A 145 -7.99 -6.87 14.62
N LEU A 146 -7.68 -6.58 15.89
CA LEU A 146 -8.66 -6.60 16.98
C LEU A 146 -9.75 -5.53 16.79
N ALA A 147 -9.39 -4.37 16.25
CA ALA A 147 -10.33 -3.27 16.04
C ALA A 147 -11.34 -3.53 14.91
N PHE A 148 -10.96 -4.30 13.89
CA PHE A 148 -11.77 -4.49 12.69
C PHE A 148 -12.38 -5.89 12.55
N THR A 149 -12.09 -6.83 13.45
CA THR A 149 -12.61 -8.20 13.36
C THR A 149 -13.47 -8.59 14.58
N PRO A 150 -14.61 -9.26 14.35
CA PRO A 150 -15.48 -9.75 15.42
C PRO A 150 -14.90 -10.97 16.15
N ASP A 151 -15.53 -11.37 17.26
CA ASP A 151 -15.02 -12.40 18.17
C ASP A 151 -14.92 -13.81 17.57
N ASN A 152 -15.67 -14.09 16.51
CA ASN A 152 -15.61 -15.36 15.77
C ASN A 152 -14.46 -15.43 14.75
N VAL A 153 -13.61 -14.38 14.67
CA VAL A 153 -12.43 -14.35 13.82
C VAL A 153 -11.17 -14.44 14.67
N SER A 154 -10.29 -15.39 14.33
CA SER A 154 -8.98 -15.59 14.99
C SER A 154 -7.84 -15.29 14.02
N LEU A 155 -6.66 -15.02 14.58
CA LEU A 155 -5.44 -14.68 13.84
C LEU A 155 -4.31 -15.62 14.23
N VAL A 156 -3.64 -16.18 13.22
CA VAL A 156 -2.38 -16.91 13.35
C VAL A 156 -1.26 -16.09 12.73
N VAL A 157 -0.23 -15.80 13.52
CA VAL A 157 0.94 -15.04 13.09
C VAL A 157 2.16 -15.97 13.09
N ASN A 158 2.65 -16.29 11.90
CA ASN A 158 3.80 -17.16 11.68
C ASN A 158 5.07 -16.31 11.55
N PHE A 159 6.01 -16.46 12.48
CA PHE A 159 7.33 -15.84 12.48
C PHE A 159 8.38 -16.73 11.80
N PRO A 160 9.50 -16.18 11.31
CA PRO A 160 10.54 -17.00 10.73
C PRO A 160 11.19 -17.86 11.83
N PRO A 161 11.85 -18.97 11.45
CA PRO A 161 12.53 -19.83 12.40
C PRO A 161 13.48 -19.03 13.29
N GLY A 162 13.43 -19.29 14.61
CA GLY A 162 14.36 -18.70 15.58
C GLY A 162 14.18 -17.21 15.92
N ARG A 163 13.20 -16.50 15.32
CA ARG A 163 12.92 -15.11 15.68
C ARG A 163 12.33 -15.02 17.10
N SER A 164 12.86 -14.15 17.95
CA SER A 164 12.25 -13.87 19.27
C SER A 164 10.85 -13.29 19.10
N ILE A 165 9.87 -13.86 19.80
CA ILE A 165 8.52 -13.32 19.86
C ILE A 165 8.43 -12.41 21.09
N PRO A 166 8.00 -11.13 20.95
CA PRO A 166 7.79 -10.24 22.09
C PRO A 166 6.80 -10.85 23.10
N PRO A 167 7.14 -10.96 24.40
CA PRO A 167 6.25 -11.53 25.40
C PRO A 167 4.87 -10.86 25.44
N GLU A 168 4.84 -9.54 25.32
CA GLU A 168 3.60 -8.75 25.31
C GLU A 168 2.65 -9.11 24.15
N ALA A 169 3.18 -9.60 23.03
CA ALA A 169 2.37 -9.99 21.88
C ALA A 169 1.71 -11.37 22.09
N THR A 170 2.42 -12.29 22.76
CA THR A 170 1.91 -13.67 22.99
C THR A 170 0.71 -13.75 23.91
N SER A 171 0.56 -12.79 24.82
CA SER A 171 -0.54 -12.73 25.79
C SER A 171 -1.57 -11.64 25.48
N LEU A 172 -1.49 -11.02 24.29
CA LEU A 172 -2.29 -9.83 23.99
C LEU A 172 -3.79 -10.11 23.97
N HIS A 173 -4.22 -11.19 23.30
CA HIS A 173 -5.62 -11.54 23.16
C HIS A 173 -5.80 -13.04 22.86
N PRO A 174 -6.83 -13.73 23.41
CA PRO A 174 -7.06 -15.17 23.17
C PRO A 174 -7.37 -15.54 21.72
N ARG A 175 -7.75 -14.57 20.87
CA ARG A 175 -7.99 -14.77 19.43
C ARG A 175 -6.71 -14.76 18.59
N ILE A 176 -5.55 -14.49 19.19
CA ILE A 176 -4.28 -14.32 18.49
C ILE A 176 -3.33 -15.42 18.93
N VAL A 177 -2.78 -16.14 17.96
CA VAL A 177 -1.75 -17.17 18.17
C VAL A 177 -0.51 -16.77 17.39
N ILE A 178 0.62 -16.62 18.08
CA ILE A 178 1.91 -16.27 17.47
C ILE A 178 2.87 -17.43 17.68
N PHE A 179 3.55 -17.86 16.63
CA PHE A 179 4.51 -18.97 16.69
C PHE A 179 5.64 -18.77 15.69
N ASN A 180 6.73 -19.51 15.88
CA ASN A 180 7.80 -19.61 14.90
C ASN A 180 7.55 -20.79 13.97
N GLY A 181 7.43 -20.51 12.68
CA GLY A 181 7.48 -21.53 11.64
C GLY A 181 8.82 -22.25 11.62
N LEU A 182 8.83 -23.42 10.98
CA LEU A 182 10.03 -24.25 10.82
C LEU A 182 10.69 -24.01 9.45
N THR A 183 9.90 -23.58 8.47
CA THR A 183 10.35 -23.33 7.10
C THR A 183 11.11 -22.00 7.04
N GLU A 184 12.35 -22.03 6.51
CA GLU A 184 13.05 -20.81 6.12
C GLU A 184 12.36 -20.18 4.91
N ARG A 185 11.94 -18.92 5.05
CA ARG A 185 11.10 -18.24 4.05
C ARG A 185 11.94 -17.39 3.12
N GLN A 186 11.89 -17.70 1.83
CA GLN A 186 12.38 -16.84 0.77
C GLN A 186 11.22 -16.00 0.22
N LYS A 187 11.51 -14.95 -0.56
CA LYS A 187 10.45 -14.12 -1.18
C LYS A 187 9.81 -14.78 -2.41
N TRP A 188 10.24 -15.98 -2.77
CA TRP A 188 9.86 -16.72 -3.96
C TRP A 188 10.08 -18.22 -3.73
N GLY A 189 9.58 -19.02 -4.67
CA GLY A 189 9.59 -20.47 -4.59
C GLY A 189 8.48 -21.00 -3.68
N GLU A 190 8.67 -22.22 -3.21
CA GLU A 190 7.71 -23.01 -2.45
C GLU A 190 7.63 -22.60 -0.98
N THR A 191 8.69 -21.97 -0.46
CA THR A 191 8.86 -21.73 0.98
C THR A 191 7.81 -20.80 1.60
N LEU A 192 7.27 -19.81 0.85
CA LEU A 192 6.15 -18.99 1.31
C LEU A 192 4.87 -19.82 1.43
N MET A 193 4.56 -20.63 0.42
CA MET A 193 3.40 -21.53 0.45
C MET A 193 3.52 -22.51 1.62
N LEU A 194 4.69 -23.10 1.83
CA LEU A 194 4.94 -23.97 2.99
C LEU A 194 4.72 -23.24 4.33
N GLY A 195 5.16 -21.99 4.46
CA GLY A 195 4.88 -21.17 5.65
C GLY A 195 3.38 -20.93 5.87
N HIS A 196 2.61 -20.72 4.81
CA HIS A 196 1.15 -20.62 4.92
C HIS A 196 0.52 -21.95 5.38
N LEU A 197 1.03 -23.08 4.87
CA LEU A 197 0.58 -24.42 5.30
C LEU A 197 0.96 -24.75 6.74
N GLU A 198 2.08 -24.26 7.26
CA GLU A 198 2.40 -24.34 8.69
C GLU A 198 1.37 -23.58 9.53
N SER A 199 0.95 -22.40 9.07
CA SER A 199 -0.08 -21.61 9.75
C SER A 199 -1.43 -22.33 9.78
N LEU A 200 -1.80 -22.97 8.66
CA LEU A 200 -2.99 -23.80 8.56
C LEU A 200 -2.92 -25.02 9.48
N GLN A 201 -1.77 -25.72 9.50
CA GLN A 201 -1.57 -26.87 10.39
C GLN A 201 -1.63 -26.47 11.86
N LEU A 202 -1.12 -25.29 12.22
CA LEU A 202 -1.26 -24.76 13.57
C LEU A 202 -2.73 -24.45 13.90
N ALA A 203 -3.46 -23.85 12.95
CA ALA A 203 -4.89 -23.57 13.14
C ALA A 203 -5.68 -24.85 13.41
N GLU A 204 -5.43 -25.92 12.65
CA GLU A 204 -6.03 -27.25 12.85
C GLU A 204 -5.74 -27.85 14.24
N ASN A 205 -4.55 -27.59 14.78
CA ASN A 205 -4.14 -28.13 16.06
C ASN A 205 -4.60 -27.27 17.26
N HIS A 206 -4.84 -25.98 17.04
CA HIS A 206 -5.10 -25.02 18.12
C HIS A 206 -6.59 -24.68 18.27
N PHE A 207 -7.33 -24.57 17.17
CA PHE A 207 -8.74 -24.22 17.20
C PHE A 207 -9.61 -25.46 17.02
N ASP A 208 -10.46 -25.74 18.01
CA ASP A 208 -11.36 -26.92 17.99
C ASP A 208 -12.24 -27.00 16.73
N ARG A 209 -12.63 -25.83 16.20
CA ARG A 209 -13.42 -25.70 14.96
C ARG A 209 -13.21 -24.33 14.35
N TYR A 210 -13.04 -24.31 13.04
CA TYR A 210 -13.26 -23.15 12.17
C TYR A 210 -13.81 -23.62 10.83
N ASP A 211 -14.49 -22.73 10.10
CA ASP A 211 -15.19 -23.07 8.86
C ASP A 211 -14.49 -22.47 7.63
N TYR A 212 -13.73 -21.38 7.84
CA TYR A 212 -13.01 -20.68 6.77
C TYR A 212 -11.59 -20.30 7.17
N PHE A 213 -10.71 -20.29 6.19
CA PHE A 213 -9.32 -19.87 6.35
C PHE A 213 -8.95 -18.85 5.28
N ALA A 214 -8.18 -17.84 5.67
CA ALA A 214 -7.62 -16.88 4.73
C ALA A 214 -6.19 -16.51 5.08
N VAL A 215 -5.43 -16.18 4.05
CA VAL A 215 -4.05 -15.70 4.21
C VAL A 215 -3.98 -14.21 3.94
N MET A 216 -3.21 -13.50 4.77
CA MET A 216 -3.03 -12.05 4.74
C MET A 216 -1.53 -11.74 4.62
N ALA A 217 -1.18 -10.65 3.93
CA ALA A 217 0.18 -10.12 3.95
C ALA A 217 0.42 -9.29 5.21
N SER A 218 1.66 -9.29 5.70
CA SER A 218 2.05 -8.53 6.90
C SER A 218 1.81 -7.03 6.78
N ASN A 219 1.93 -6.46 5.58
CA ASN A 219 1.68 -5.03 5.31
C ASN A 219 0.31 -4.76 4.67
N SER A 220 -0.65 -5.68 4.88
CA SER A 220 -2.07 -5.51 4.56
C SER A 220 -2.81 -5.17 5.85
N LEU A 221 -3.38 -3.97 5.95
CA LEU A 221 -4.14 -3.54 7.12
C LEU A 221 -5.62 -3.42 6.78
N PHE A 222 -6.49 -3.70 7.74
CA PHE A 222 -7.92 -3.45 7.63
C PHE A 222 -8.17 -1.94 7.65
N HIS A 223 -9.01 -1.48 6.72
CA HIS A 223 -9.47 -0.09 6.66
C HIS A 223 -10.97 0.03 6.95
N ARG A 224 -11.67 -1.09 7.11
CA ARG A 224 -13.08 -1.16 7.51
C ARG A 224 -13.39 -2.49 8.21
N PRO A 225 -14.52 -2.60 8.92
CA PRO A 225 -14.89 -3.84 9.60
C PRO A 225 -14.97 -5.04 8.64
N PHE A 226 -14.49 -6.18 9.11
CA PHE A 226 -14.60 -7.46 8.42
C PHE A 226 -16.07 -7.88 8.31
N ASN A 227 -16.56 -8.05 7.08
CA ASN A 227 -17.96 -8.40 6.80
C ASN A 227 -18.06 -9.81 6.21
N LEU A 228 -18.18 -10.81 7.08
CA LEU A 228 -18.28 -12.22 6.67
C LEU A 228 -19.50 -12.50 5.79
N ALA A 229 -20.65 -11.90 6.06
CA ALA A 229 -21.85 -12.12 5.25
C ALA A 229 -21.62 -11.71 3.78
N SER A 230 -21.01 -10.54 3.56
CA SER A 230 -20.64 -10.09 2.21
C SER A 230 -19.60 -10.99 1.54
N ILE A 231 -18.62 -11.49 2.31
CA ILE A 231 -17.62 -12.44 1.83
C ILE A 231 -18.27 -13.74 1.38
N LEU A 232 -19.24 -14.27 2.13
CA LEU A 232 -19.96 -15.50 1.78
C LEU A 232 -20.82 -15.33 0.52
N VAL A 233 -21.54 -14.21 0.40
CA VAL A 233 -22.28 -13.88 -0.84
C VAL A 233 -21.34 -13.87 -2.05
N GLN A 234 -20.13 -13.34 -1.90
CA GLN A 234 -19.14 -13.28 -2.99
C GLN A 234 -18.48 -14.62 -3.28
N LEU A 235 -18.23 -15.42 -2.25
CA LEU A 235 -17.70 -16.77 -2.39
C LEU A 235 -18.67 -17.66 -3.20
N ASP A 236 -19.97 -17.54 -2.94
CA ASP A 236 -21.03 -18.28 -3.64
C ASP A 236 -21.10 -17.95 -5.14
N LEU A 237 -20.67 -16.74 -5.56
CA LEU A 237 -20.63 -16.37 -6.98
C LEU A 237 -19.56 -17.12 -7.77
N GLY A 238 -18.53 -17.66 -7.11
CA GLY A 238 -17.49 -18.46 -7.76
C GLY A 238 -16.71 -17.71 -8.83
N ASN A 239 -16.39 -16.43 -8.59
CA ASN A 239 -15.69 -15.60 -9.56
C ASN A 239 -14.28 -16.13 -9.90
N ASP A 240 -13.91 -16.07 -11.17
CA ASP A 240 -12.61 -16.56 -11.65
C ASP A 240 -11.41 -15.67 -11.29
N ALA A 241 -11.64 -14.39 -11.04
CA ALA A 241 -10.61 -13.42 -10.73
C ALA A 241 -11.03 -12.50 -9.57
N PRO A 242 -10.07 -11.88 -8.86
CA PRO A 242 -10.38 -10.93 -7.79
C PRO A 242 -11.18 -9.73 -8.32
N LEU A 243 -12.22 -9.35 -7.58
CA LEU A 243 -13.00 -8.16 -7.87
C LEU A 243 -12.19 -6.88 -7.65
N GLY A 244 -12.31 -5.94 -8.59
CA GLY A 244 -11.61 -4.65 -8.51
C GLY A 244 -10.08 -4.78 -8.54
N SER A 245 -9.54 -5.88 -9.09
CA SER A 245 -8.10 -6.03 -9.31
C SER A 245 -7.62 -5.01 -10.35
N GLU A 246 -6.53 -4.30 -10.05
CA GLU A 246 -5.85 -3.45 -11.04
C GLU A 246 -5.03 -4.26 -12.06
N ARG A 247 -4.91 -5.58 -11.84
CA ARG A 247 -4.22 -6.53 -12.71
C ARG A 247 -5.25 -7.42 -13.42
N SER A 248 -5.06 -7.63 -14.72
CA SER A 248 -5.81 -8.62 -15.49
C SER A 248 -5.26 -10.02 -15.23
N TYR A 249 -6.12 -10.89 -14.70
CA TYR A 249 -5.85 -12.32 -14.45
C TYR A 249 -6.47 -13.24 -15.51
N ASP A 250 -6.99 -12.68 -16.60
CA ASP A 250 -7.69 -13.41 -17.66
C ASP A 250 -6.79 -14.42 -18.36
N ASN A 251 -5.55 -14.00 -18.66
CA ASN A 251 -4.54 -14.86 -19.28
C ASN A 251 -3.89 -15.81 -18.27
N ASP A 252 -4.27 -15.69 -17.00
CA ASP A 252 -3.63 -16.38 -15.88
C ASP A 252 -4.55 -17.44 -15.25
N THR A 253 -5.76 -17.63 -15.78
CA THR A 253 -6.78 -18.54 -15.25
C THR A 253 -6.99 -19.74 -16.16
N HIS A 254 -7.05 -20.94 -15.57
CA HIS A 254 -7.28 -22.21 -16.29
C HIS A 254 -6.32 -22.44 -17.48
N VAL A 255 -5.05 -22.07 -17.32
CA VAL A 255 -4.00 -22.25 -18.32
C VAL A 255 -3.59 -23.73 -18.40
N PRO A 256 -3.68 -24.41 -19.56
CA PRO A 256 -3.21 -25.79 -19.68
C PRO A 256 -1.70 -25.91 -19.44
N VAL A 257 -1.27 -26.94 -18.69
CA VAL A 257 0.16 -27.16 -18.39
C VAL A 257 1.03 -27.41 -19.63
N ASP A 258 0.41 -27.88 -20.71
CA ASP A 258 1.04 -28.20 -22.00
C ASP A 258 0.92 -27.07 -23.05
N ALA A 259 0.18 -26.00 -22.74
CA ALA A 259 -0.06 -24.87 -23.63
C ALA A 259 0.05 -23.53 -22.89
N LEU A 260 1.24 -23.26 -22.34
CA LEU A 260 1.52 -22.02 -21.62
C LEU A 260 1.42 -20.80 -22.55
N PRO A 261 0.77 -19.70 -22.12
CA PRO A 261 0.63 -18.51 -22.93
C PRO A 261 1.96 -17.72 -22.97
N SER A 262 2.16 -16.98 -24.06
CA SER A 262 3.29 -16.05 -24.21
C SER A 262 3.04 -14.68 -23.55
N ASN A 263 1.80 -14.43 -23.15
CA ASN A 263 1.31 -13.24 -22.46
C ASN A 263 0.65 -13.62 -21.12
N GLY A 264 0.78 -12.79 -20.09
CA GLY A 264 0.25 -13.08 -18.75
C GLY A 264 1.26 -12.77 -17.64
N THR A 265 1.17 -13.50 -16.53
CA THR A 265 2.10 -13.39 -15.41
C THR A 265 3.53 -13.80 -15.78
N TRP A 266 4.51 -13.27 -15.05
CA TRP A 266 5.92 -13.66 -15.14
C TRP A 266 6.14 -15.16 -14.84
N MET A 267 5.18 -15.85 -14.20
CA MET A 267 5.30 -17.28 -13.90
C MET A 267 5.35 -18.16 -15.14
N TRP A 268 4.65 -17.79 -16.22
CA TRP A 268 4.64 -18.58 -17.46
C TRP A 268 6.00 -18.61 -18.13
N GLN A 269 6.78 -17.54 -18.00
CA GLN A 269 8.16 -17.50 -18.45
C GLN A 269 9.02 -18.54 -17.70
N HIS A 270 8.87 -18.67 -16.38
CA HIS A 270 9.60 -19.67 -15.61
C HIS A 270 9.20 -21.09 -16.02
N CYS A 271 7.89 -21.38 -16.08
CA CYS A 271 7.39 -22.69 -16.50
C CYS A 271 7.86 -23.08 -17.91
N SER A 272 8.05 -22.10 -18.79
CA SER A 272 8.60 -22.32 -20.14
C SER A 272 10.11 -22.59 -20.15
N ILE A 273 10.86 -22.03 -19.19
CA ILE A 273 12.32 -22.21 -19.07
C ILE A 273 12.67 -23.53 -18.37
N VAL A 274 11.79 -24.02 -17.49
CA VAL A 274 11.97 -25.25 -16.71
C VAL A 274 10.85 -26.25 -17.02
N PRO A 275 10.83 -26.92 -18.18
CA PRO A 275 9.75 -27.83 -18.57
C PRO A 275 9.54 -29.01 -17.60
N GLU A 276 10.53 -29.35 -16.78
CA GLU A 276 10.39 -30.33 -15.72
C GLU A 276 9.36 -29.92 -14.67
N ILE A 277 9.17 -28.62 -14.44
CA ILE A 277 8.18 -28.13 -13.45
C ILE A 277 6.74 -28.34 -13.94
N THR A 278 6.47 -28.16 -15.24
CA THR A 278 5.13 -28.42 -15.79
C THR A 278 4.81 -29.90 -15.79
N ARG A 279 5.81 -30.74 -16.07
CA ARG A 279 5.68 -32.19 -15.89
C ARG A 279 5.42 -32.57 -14.43
N TYR A 280 6.09 -31.92 -13.48
CA TYR A 280 5.85 -32.15 -12.05
C TYR A 280 4.43 -31.72 -11.64
N PHE A 281 3.95 -30.58 -12.12
CA PHE A 281 2.56 -30.15 -11.91
C PHE A 281 1.57 -31.19 -12.42
N ASP A 282 1.79 -31.74 -13.61
CA ASP A 282 0.91 -32.77 -14.16
C ASP A 282 1.05 -34.10 -13.43
N GLU A 283 2.23 -34.72 -13.47
CA GLU A 283 2.44 -36.11 -13.07
C GLU A 283 2.42 -36.30 -11.55
N THR A 284 2.90 -35.32 -10.77
CA THR A 284 3.01 -35.44 -9.31
C THR A 284 1.85 -34.74 -8.59
N LEU A 285 1.47 -33.54 -9.02
CA LEU A 285 0.38 -32.78 -8.39
C LEU A 285 -0.99 -33.05 -9.05
N GLY A 286 -1.04 -33.74 -10.19
CA GLY A 286 -2.29 -34.04 -10.89
C GLY A 286 -2.97 -32.80 -11.46
N LEU A 287 -2.22 -31.72 -11.73
CA LEU A 287 -2.75 -30.46 -12.23
C LEU A 287 -2.66 -30.44 -13.75
N LYS A 288 -3.82 -30.49 -14.42
CA LYS A 288 -3.92 -30.34 -15.89
C LYS A 288 -3.98 -28.88 -16.31
N HIS A 289 -4.48 -28.03 -15.43
CA HIS A 289 -4.52 -26.59 -15.64
C HIS A 289 -3.87 -25.88 -14.46
N LEU A 290 -3.26 -24.74 -14.72
CA LEU A 290 -2.72 -23.84 -13.73
C LEU A 290 -3.56 -22.58 -13.68
N SER A 291 -3.56 -21.94 -12.54
CA SER A 291 -4.24 -20.67 -12.31
C SER A 291 -3.37 -19.83 -11.41
N VAL A 292 -3.34 -18.52 -11.65
CA VAL A 292 -2.58 -17.57 -10.85
C VAL A 292 -3.50 -16.46 -10.41
N THR A 293 -3.44 -16.13 -9.13
CA THR A 293 -4.18 -15.02 -8.53
C THR A 293 -3.34 -14.39 -7.43
N GLN A 294 -3.79 -13.29 -6.83
CA GLN A 294 -3.08 -12.72 -5.69
C GLN A 294 -3.28 -13.63 -4.46
N ILE A 295 -2.26 -13.76 -3.63
CA ILE A 295 -2.41 -14.52 -2.38
C ILE A 295 -3.01 -13.65 -1.28
N GLU A 296 -2.87 -12.33 -1.35
CA GLU A 296 -3.31 -11.42 -0.30
C GLU A 296 -4.83 -11.40 -0.14
N GLY A 297 -5.25 -11.79 1.07
CA GLY A 297 -6.64 -11.91 1.43
C GLY A 297 -7.32 -13.11 0.77
N LEU A 298 -6.59 -14.10 0.23
CA LEU A 298 -7.22 -15.28 -0.38
C LEU A 298 -7.99 -16.05 0.70
N PHE A 299 -9.32 -16.06 0.58
CA PHE A 299 -10.28 -16.65 1.51
C PHE A 299 -11.01 -17.80 0.83
N ALA A 300 -11.09 -18.94 1.52
CA ALA A 300 -11.82 -20.12 1.06
C ALA A 300 -12.31 -20.95 2.25
N THR A 301 -13.11 -21.97 1.98
CA THR A 301 -13.54 -22.96 2.98
C THR A 301 -12.33 -23.68 3.57
N ARG A 302 -12.45 -24.09 4.84
CA ARG A 302 -11.45 -24.92 5.51
C ARG A 302 -11.12 -26.16 4.69
N GLU A 303 -12.12 -26.81 4.13
CA GLU A 303 -11.98 -28.06 3.36
C GLU A 303 -11.08 -27.86 2.13
N SER A 304 -11.22 -26.76 1.40
CA SER A 304 -10.37 -26.46 0.25
C SER A 304 -8.91 -26.26 0.65
N TRP A 305 -8.67 -25.59 1.78
CA TRP A 305 -7.33 -25.45 2.34
C TRP A 305 -6.75 -26.78 2.84
N LEU A 306 -7.56 -27.67 3.39
CA LEU A 306 -7.11 -29.01 3.80
C LEU A 306 -6.73 -29.90 2.62
N VAL A 307 -7.42 -29.79 1.49
CA VAL A 307 -6.98 -30.44 0.24
C VAL A 307 -5.58 -29.95 -0.12
N LEU A 308 -5.33 -28.63 -0.10
CA LEU A 308 -4.01 -28.07 -0.37
C LEU A 308 -2.95 -28.55 0.64
N LEU A 309 -3.30 -28.65 1.93
CA LEU A 309 -2.40 -29.18 2.97
C LEU A 309 -1.97 -30.62 2.70
N ALA A 310 -2.85 -31.45 2.11
CA ALA A 310 -2.52 -32.82 1.74
C ALA A 310 -1.39 -32.89 0.67
N TYR A 311 -1.18 -31.81 -0.09
CA TYR A 311 -0.08 -31.69 -1.07
C TYR A 311 1.23 -31.17 -0.47
N LYS A 312 1.31 -30.90 0.84
CA LYS A 312 2.47 -30.24 1.48
C LYS A 312 3.82 -30.87 1.08
N GLU A 313 3.95 -32.19 1.13
CA GLU A 313 5.20 -32.88 0.78
C GLU A 313 5.53 -32.75 -0.72
N ALA A 314 4.52 -32.86 -1.59
CA ALA A 314 4.70 -32.66 -3.02
C ALA A 314 5.07 -31.20 -3.35
N ILE A 315 4.53 -30.23 -2.61
CA ILE A 315 4.88 -28.81 -2.73
C ILE A 315 6.33 -28.58 -2.30
N ALA A 316 6.79 -29.19 -1.20
CA ALA A 316 8.19 -29.12 -0.79
C ALA A 316 9.14 -29.66 -1.87
N GLY A 317 8.72 -30.69 -2.60
CA GLY A 317 9.47 -31.23 -3.75
C GLY A 317 9.65 -30.27 -4.92
N LEU A 318 8.90 -29.15 -4.99
CA LEU A 318 9.07 -28.13 -6.04
C LEU A 318 10.35 -27.30 -5.89
N GLY A 319 10.94 -27.24 -4.68
CA GLY A 319 12.10 -26.38 -4.42
C GLY A 319 13.31 -26.67 -5.31
N GLN A 320 13.45 -27.91 -5.78
CA GLN A 320 14.51 -28.28 -6.73
C GLN A 320 14.42 -27.53 -8.08
N PHE A 321 13.22 -27.08 -8.48
CA PHE A 321 12.99 -26.35 -9.73
C PHE A 321 13.11 -24.83 -9.54
N CYS A 322 12.94 -24.34 -8.31
CA CYS A 322 12.92 -22.90 -8.01
C CYS A 322 14.32 -22.28 -7.81
N ASN A 323 15.38 -23.08 -7.69
CA ASN A 323 16.72 -22.59 -7.31
C ASN A 323 17.51 -21.85 -8.41
N ASN A 324 17.18 -22.04 -9.70
CA ASN A 324 18.03 -21.55 -10.82
C ASN A 324 17.24 -20.80 -11.92
N GLY A 325 16.04 -20.32 -11.66
CA GLY A 325 15.17 -19.69 -12.66
C GLY A 325 14.63 -18.31 -12.27
N PRO A 326 13.77 -17.71 -13.13
CA PRO A 326 13.03 -16.49 -12.79
C PRO A 326 12.22 -16.64 -11.48
N ILE A 327 11.86 -15.52 -10.87
CA ILE A 327 11.05 -15.49 -9.64
C ILE A 327 9.70 -16.18 -9.89
N MET A 328 9.29 -17.10 -9.00
CA MET A 328 7.98 -17.75 -9.01
C MET A 328 7.33 -17.59 -7.64
N ALA A 329 6.11 -17.06 -7.59
CA ALA A 329 5.30 -17.00 -6.37
C ALA A 329 4.36 -18.21 -6.37
N LEU A 330 4.81 -19.34 -5.85
CA LEU A 330 4.01 -20.58 -5.85
C LEU A 330 2.76 -20.46 -4.98
N GLU A 331 2.78 -19.59 -3.97
CA GLU A 331 1.63 -19.26 -3.13
C GLU A 331 0.51 -18.54 -3.91
N GLU A 332 0.82 -17.87 -5.01
CA GLU A 332 -0.17 -17.23 -5.90
C GLU A 332 -0.73 -18.22 -6.95
N LEU A 333 -0.02 -19.33 -7.20
CA LEU A 333 -0.34 -20.32 -8.23
C LEU A 333 -1.02 -21.58 -7.68
N LEU A 334 -0.47 -22.15 -6.61
CA LEU A 334 -0.89 -23.47 -6.11
C LEU A 334 -2.31 -23.46 -5.52
N PRO A 335 -2.70 -22.50 -4.65
CA PRO A 335 -4.04 -22.47 -4.10
C PRO A 335 -5.14 -22.42 -5.18
N PRO A 336 -5.19 -21.43 -6.11
CA PRO A 336 -6.27 -21.41 -7.10
C PRO A 336 -6.23 -22.63 -8.04
N SER A 337 -5.05 -23.15 -8.38
CA SER A 337 -4.91 -24.33 -9.24
C SER A 337 -5.48 -25.59 -8.59
N ILE A 338 -5.18 -25.82 -7.31
CA ILE A 338 -5.63 -26.99 -6.55
C ILE A 338 -7.10 -26.84 -6.16
N PHE A 339 -7.54 -25.65 -5.74
CA PHE A 339 -8.94 -25.43 -5.36
C PHE A 339 -9.89 -25.78 -6.52
N ARG A 340 -9.55 -25.35 -7.73
CA ARG A 340 -10.38 -25.56 -8.95
C ARG A 340 -10.45 -27.00 -9.43
N GLN A 341 -9.40 -27.78 -9.22
CA GLN A 341 -9.33 -29.15 -9.77
C GLN A 341 -9.63 -30.23 -8.75
N HIS A 342 -9.29 -29.98 -7.48
CA HIS A 342 -9.29 -31.01 -6.44
C HIS A 342 -10.14 -30.62 -5.22
N ALA A 343 -10.73 -29.41 -5.17
CA ALA A 343 -11.61 -28.95 -4.09
C ALA A 343 -12.88 -28.26 -4.61
N SER A 344 -13.41 -27.26 -3.89
CA SER A 344 -14.69 -26.60 -4.26
C SER A 344 -14.59 -25.66 -5.47
N GLY A 345 -13.39 -25.24 -5.86
CA GLY A 345 -13.15 -24.21 -6.86
C GLY A 345 -13.51 -22.78 -6.43
N GLN A 346 -14.15 -22.61 -5.28
CA GLN A 346 -14.63 -21.32 -4.78
C GLN A 346 -13.59 -20.67 -3.85
N PHE A 347 -13.23 -19.43 -4.16
CA PHE A 347 -12.41 -18.56 -3.32
C PHE A 347 -12.72 -17.09 -3.63
N VAL A 348 -12.37 -16.19 -2.71
CA VAL A 348 -12.56 -14.74 -2.83
C VAL A 348 -11.38 -14.02 -2.18
N HIS A 349 -11.24 -12.72 -2.42
CA HIS A 349 -10.15 -11.91 -1.89
C HIS A 349 -10.66 -10.83 -0.95
N LEU A 350 -10.03 -10.72 0.22
CA LEU A 350 -10.34 -9.73 1.25
C LEU A 350 -9.54 -8.44 1.10
N CYS A 351 -8.52 -8.43 0.23
CA CYS A 351 -7.53 -7.36 0.11
C CYS A 351 -7.55 -6.71 -1.27
N HIS A 352 -7.59 -5.38 -1.31
CA HIS A 352 -7.32 -4.61 -2.53
C HIS A 352 -5.83 -4.29 -2.65
N MET A 353 -5.22 -4.72 -3.75
CA MET A 353 -3.81 -4.48 -4.06
C MET A 353 -3.65 -3.29 -4.99
N LEU A 354 -2.87 -2.28 -4.57
CA LEU A 354 -2.49 -1.12 -5.38
C LEU A 354 -1.33 -1.46 -6.33
N TRP A 355 -1.60 -2.30 -7.34
CA TRP A 355 -0.61 -2.78 -8.31
C TRP A 355 -0.17 -1.72 -9.32
N LYS A 356 -1.02 -0.74 -9.64
CA LYS A 356 -0.72 0.32 -10.61
C LYS A 356 0.38 1.23 -10.06
N LYS A 357 1.58 1.06 -10.60
CA LYS A 357 2.85 1.66 -10.12
C LYS A 357 3.31 1.16 -8.75
N ALA A 358 2.76 0.04 -8.25
CA ALA A 358 3.11 -0.60 -6.98
C ALA A 358 3.36 0.42 -5.84
N ARG A 359 2.33 1.22 -5.53
CA ARG A 359 2.45 2.37 -4.61
C ARG A 359 1.91 2.05 -3.22
N GLU A 360 2.34 2.86 -2.25
CA GLU A 360 1.82 2.79 -0.88
C GLU A 360 0.39 3.35 -0.76
N VAL A 361 -0.33 2.85 0.24
CA VAL A 361 -1.63 3.39 0.66
C VAL A 361 -1.42 4.76 1.29
N THR A 362 -2.20 5.73 0.84
CA THR A 362 -2.23 7.11 1.34
C THR A 362 -3.50 7.38 2.13
N VAL A 363 -3.55 8.49 2.87
CA VAL A 363 -4.79 8.92 3.55
C VAL A 363 -5.91 9.18 2.53
N THR A 364 -5.59 9.74 1.36
CA THR A 364 -6.57 9.94 0.28
C THR A 364 -7.19 8.62 -0.16
N ASP A 365 -6.41 7.54 -0.26
CA ASP A 365 -6.97 6.22 -0.58
C ASP A 365 -7.96 5.75 0.48
N LEU A 366 -7.69 6.01 1.75
CA LEU A 366 -8.59 5.63 2.85
C LEU A 366 -9.89 6.44 2.87
N VAL A 367 -9.89 7.67 2.36
CA VAL A 367 -11.08 8.53 2.28
C VAL A 367 -11.88 8.28 1.00
N ASP A 368 -11.19 8.14 -0.14
CA ASP A 368 -11.83 8.17 -1.46
C ASP A 368 -12.00 6.79 -2.07
N LEU A 369 -11.03 5.89 -1.89
CA LEU A 369 -11.06 4.55 -2.48
C LEU A 369 -11.69 3.54 -1.50
N GLY A 370 -11.20 3.49 -0.26
CA GLY A 370 -11.59 2.53 0.76
C GLY A 370 -13.11 2.38 0.95
N PRO A 371 -13.87 3.48 1.17
CA PRO A 371 -15.33 3.42 1.34
C PRO A 371 -16.09 2.95 0.10
N ASN A 372 -15.49 3.07 -1.09
CA ASN A 372 -16.11 2.70 -2.36
C ASN A 372 -15.73 1.28 -2.84
N LEU A 373 -14.79 0.62 -2.16
CA LEU A 373 -14.44 -0.77 -2.46
C LEU A 373 -15.64 -1.72 -2.19
N PRO A 374 -15.76 -2.84 -2.92
CA PRO A 374 -16.78 -3.87 -2.64
C PRO A 374 -16.75 -4.37 -1.19
N ASP A 375 -17.88 -4.45 -0.50
CA ASP A 375 -17.96 -4.65 0.97
C ASP A 375 -17.14 -5.82 1.56
N HIS A 376 -16.95 -6.90 0.82
CA HIS A 376 -16.11 -8.04 1.23
C HIS A 376 -14.60 -7.70 1.30
N ILE A 377 -14.14 -6.68 0.56
CA ILE A 377 -12.74 -6.23 0.51
C ILE A 377 -12.48 -5.28 1.68
N CYS A 378 -12.11 -5.81 2.83
CA CYS A 378 -11.95 -5.04 4.06
C CYS A 378 -10.50 -4.59 4.34
N SER A 379 -9.54 -5.01 3.52
CA SER A 379 -8.12 -4.69 3.66
C SER A 379 -7.50 -4.08 2.40
N MET A 380 -6.43 -3.31 2.57
CA MET A 380 -5.65 -2.73 1.47
C MET A 380 -4.15 -2.98 1.66
N LYS A 381 -3.42 -2.98 0.54
CA LYS A 381 -1.95 -3.05 0.50
C LYS A 381 -1.45 -2.13 -0.63
N TRP A 382 -0.41 -1.32 -0.43
CA TRP A 382 0.75 -1.49 0.46
C TRP A 382 0.82 -0.44 1.58
N PHE A 383 0.54 -0.80 2.83
CA PHE A 383 0.82 0.13 3.92
C PHE A 383 2.32 0.23 4.19
N ALA A 384 2.77 1.43 4.55
CA ALA A 384 4.11 1.65 5.05
C ALA A 384 4.27 0.94 6.39
N ARG A 385 5.39 0.23 6.56
CA ARG A 385 5.73 -0.53 7.78
C ARG A 385 6.23 0.37 8.92
N ASP A 386 6.35 1.66 8.64
CA ASP A 386 6.73 2.67 9.61
C ASP A 386 5.51 3.04 10.46
N GLY A 387 5.68 2.96 11.78
CA GLY A 387 4.68 3.39 12.75
C GLY A 387 4.43 4.90 12.77
N GLN A 388 5.17 5.70 12.00
CA GLN A 388 4.93 7.14 11.83
C GLN A 388 4.16 7.48 10.54
N SER A 389 3.93 6.50 9.66
CA SER A 389 3.18 6.78 8.43
C SER A 389 1.73 7.17 8.73
N ALA A 390 1.28 8.28 8.16
CA ALA A 390 -0.05 8.82 8.40
C ALA A 390 -1.17 7.83 8.02
N SER A 391 -1.03 7.09 6.91
CA SER A 391 -2.01 6.09 6.48
C SER A 391 -2.04 4.88 7.41
N THR A 392 -0.88 4.44 7.90
CA THR A 392 -0.79 3.36 8.89
C THR A 392 -1.42 3.78 10.21
N LEU A 393 -1.03 4.93 10.77
CA LEU A 393 -1.58 5.46 12.02
C LEU A 393 -3.11 5.67 11.94
N ALA A 394 -3.62 6.08 10.78
CA ALA A 394 -5.05 6.26 10.54
C ALA A 394 -5.87 4.99 10.76
N VAL A 395 -5.29 3.79 10.58
CA VAL A 395 -6.01 2.52 10.74
C VAL A 395 -5.53 1.70 11.96
N THR A 396 -4.36 1.99 12.51
CA THR A 396 -3.78 1.23 13.64
C THR A 396 -3.87 1.94 14.99
N THR A 397 -4.42 3.16 15.05
CA THR A 397 -4.64 3.87 16.32
C THR A 397 -6.12 4.19 16.52
N SER A 398 -6.56 4.23 17.79
CA SER A 398 -7.95 4.57 18.13
C SER A 398 -8.35 5.96 17.63
N TRP A 399 -7.51 6.97 17.87
CA TRP A 399 -7.75 8.34 17.42
C TRP A 399 -7.75 8.44 15.89
N GLY A 400 -6.84 7.74 15.20
CA GLY A 400 -6.77 7.73 13.74
C GLY A 400 -8.05 7.15 13.13
N ARG A 401 -8.50 6.00 13.67
CA ARG A 401 -9.73 5.34 13.24
C ARG A 401 -10.97 6.20 13.49
N GLU A 402 -11.05 6.86 14.63
CA GLU A 402 -12.17 7.76 14.96
C GLU A 402 -12.20 8.97 14.03
N LEU A 403 -11.03 9.57 13.77
CA LEU A 403 -10.86 10.73 12.91
C LEU A 403 -11.24 10.44 11.45
N MET A 404 -10.92 9.24 10.97
CA MET A 404 -11.35 8.74 9.67
C MET A 404 -12.80 8.23 9.69
N GLY A 405 -13.36 8.03 10.88
CA GLY A 405 -14.63 7.36 11.19
C GLY A 405 -14.77 5.99 10.57
N LEU A 406 -13.73 5.18 10.76
CA LEU A 406 -13.65 3.77 10.38
C LEU A 406 -14.22 2.85 11.48
N THR A 407 -14.48 3.38 12.68
CA THR A 407 -15.14 2.67 13.78
C THR A 407 -16.63 3.02 13.86
N PRO A 408 -17.52 2.05 14.16
CA PRO A 408 -18.96 2.30 14.31
C PRO A 408 -19.32 3.35 15.35
N THR A 409 -18.45 3.58 16.34
CA THR A 409 -18.62 4.57 17.41
C THR A 409 -18.20 5.99 17.04
N ALA A 410 -17.72 6.24 15.82
CA ALA A 410 -17.23 7.55 15.41
C ALA A 410 -18.38 8.56 15.28
N THR A 411 -18.64 9.32 16.35
CA THR A 411 -19.67 10.36 16.45
C THR A 411 -19.25 11.70 15.86
N LEU A 412 -18.16 11.77 15.10
CA LEU A 412 -17.71 12.98 14.41
C LEU A 412 -18.62 13.28 13.21
N GLY A 413 -19.82 13.81 13.51
CA GLY A 413 -20.79 14.47 12.62
C GLY A 413 -20.97 13.89 11.22
N ASN A 414 -21.55 14.67 10.31
CA ASN A 414 -21.53 14.31 8.88
C ASN A 414 -20.10 14.49 8.30
N SER A 415 -19.85 13.92 7.12
CA SER A 415 -18.53 13.94 6.46
C SER A 415 -17.95 15.35 6.31
N VAL A 416 -18.79 16.38 6.12
CA VAL A 416 -18.36 17.79 6.03
C VAL A 416 -17.86 18.29 7.37
N THR A 417 -18.57 18.05 8.47
CA THR A 417 -18.11 18.43 9.81
C THR A 417 -16.80 17.72 10.15
N ARG A 418 -16.67 16.43 9.82
CA ARG A 418 -15.44 15.68 10.00
C ARG A 418 -14.27 16.29 9.24
N LEU A 419 -14.44 16.61 7.95
CA LEU A 419 -13.42 17.26 7.13
C LEU A 419 -13.05 18.66 7.64
N LEU A 420 -14.03 19.44 8.11
CA LEU A 420 -13.78 20.77 8.69
C LEU A 420 -13.04 20.66 10.03
N THR A 421 -13.38 19.69 10.87
CA THR A 421 -12.66 19.41 12.13
C THR A 421 -11.24 18.93 11.85
N LEU A 422 -11.07 17.99 10.91
CA LEU A 422 -9.77 17.51 10.43
C LEU A 422 -8.89 18.66 9.95
N ARG A 423 -9.45 19.52 9.09
CA ARG A 423 -8.77 20.71 8.60
C ARG A 423 -8.46 21.68 9.73
N ALA A 424 -9.38 21.93 10.64
CA ALA A 424 -9.14 22.81 11.79
C ALA A 424 -8.05 22.25 12.72
N MET A 425 -7.97 20.93 12.89
CA MET A 425 -6.92 20.25 13.64
C MET A 425 -5.58 20.32 12.91
N ALA A 426 -5.57 20.12 11.59
CA ALA A 426 -4.36 20.29 10.77
C ALA A 426 -3.87 21.75 10.81
N ASP A 427 -4.76 22.71 10.58
CA ASP A 427 -4.47 24.15 10.66
C ASP A 427 -4.02 24.53 12.10
N ALA A 428 -4.59 23.93 13.14
CA ALA A 428 -4.18 24.16 14.52
C ALA A 428 -2.81 23.53 14.81
N ALA A 429 -2.56 22.30 14.35
CA ALA A 429 -1.27 21.63 14.48
C ALA A 429 -0.17 22.40 13.74
N GLU A 430 -0.44 22.87 12.52
CA GLU A 430 0.45 23.73 11.74
C GLU A 430 0.76 25.05 12.48
N LYS A 431 -0.25 25.65 13.14
CA LYS A 431 -0.04 26.82 14.01
C LYS A 431 0.75 26.53 15.29
N HIS A 432 0.79 25.27 15.73
CA HIS A 432 1.56 24.85 16.90
C HIS A 432 2.99 24.41 16.54
N VAL A 433 3.25 24.07 15.28
CA VAL A 433 4.61 23.87 14.75
C VAL A 433 5.34 25.22 14.76
N ARG A 434 6.14 25.44 15.81
CA ARG A 434 6.98 26.64 15.92
C ARG A 434 8.23 26.41 15.08
N ALA A 435 8.33 27.12 13.97
CA ALA A 435 9.54 27.15 13.15
C ALA A 435 10.32 28.44 13.43
N THR A 436 11.65 28.34 13.43
CA THR A 436 12.55 29.50 13.41
C THR A 436 13.52 29.38 12.25
N SER A 437 14.11 30.50 11.83
CA SER A 437 15.23 30.48 10.88
C SER A 437 16.40 29.64 11.43
N LEU A 438 17.21 29.10 10.53
CA LEU A 438 18.40 28.31 10.87
C LEU A 438 19.39 29.12 11.71
N THR A 439 19.46 30.43 11.44
CA THR A 439 20.48 31.32 11.98
C THR A 439 20.03 31.99 13.28
N CYS A 440 18.74 31.94 13.64
CA CYS A 440 18.19 32.72 14.75
C CYS A 440 18.94 32.51 16.08
N ASN A 441 19.31 33.61 16.74
CA ASN A 441 19.93 33.71 18.08
C ASN A 441 21.35 33.13 18.27
N TRP A 442 21.87 32.28 17.38
CA TRP A 442 23.15 31.58 17.59
C TRP A 442 24.23 31.94 16.59
N TRP A 443 23.84 32.17 15.33
CA TRP A 443 24.71 32.80 14.36
C TRP A 443 24.63 34.30 14.66
N LYS A 444 25.76 34.99 14.85
CA LYS A 444 25.76 36.46 14.99
C LYS A 444 25.95 37.04 13.59
N PRO A 445 24.89 37.35 12.83
CA PRO A 445 25.07 38.18 11.66
C PRO A 445 25.64 39.51 12.15
N ASP A 446 26.68 39.99 11.47
CA ASP A 446 27.31 41.27 11.75
C ASP A 446 26.21 42.35 11.74
N VAL A 447 25.87 42.90 12.92
CA VAL A 447 24.68 43.74 13.13
C VAL A 447 24.73 45.01 12.26
N GLU A 448 25.92 45.38 11.79
CA GLU A 448 26.15 46.50 10.86
C GLU A 448 26.05 46.11 9.36
N ARG A 449 26.04 44.82 9.02
CA ARG A 449 25.80 44.30 7.66
C ARG A 449 24.49 43.52 7.62
N GLN A 450 23.41 44.26 7.47
CA GLN A 450 22.06 43.72 7.29
C GLN A 450 22.03 42.68 6.15
N GLU A 451 21.30 41.58 6.38
CA GLU A 451 20.71 40.60 5.44
C GLU A 451 21.42 39.25 5.15
N THR A 452 22.72 39.05 5.32
CA THR A 452 23.37 37.76 4.92
C THR A 452 24.11 37.03 6.05
N ALA A 453 23.66 35.83 6.40
CA ALA A 453 24.23 35.00 7.48
C ALA A 453 25.46 34.18 7.05
N LEU A 454 25.56 33.82 5.76
CA LEU A 454 26.74 33.20 5.16
C LEU A 454 26.89 33.65 3.71
N ARG A 455 28.07 34.14 3.36
CA ARG A 455 28.47 34.34 1.96
C ARG A 455 29.86 33.77 1.77
N TRP A 456 29.97 32.79 0.90
CA TRP A 456 31.24 32.16 0.58
C TRP A 456 31.31 31.85 -0.90
N ALA A 457 32.46 32.10 -1.52
CA ALA A 457 32.68 31.75 -2.90
C ALA A 457 34.13 31.32 -3.12
N THR A 458 34.32 30.39 -4.04
CA THR A 458 35.63 30.00 -4.56
C THR A 458 35.56 29.89 -6.07
N SER A 459 36.69 30.13 -6.72
CA SER A 459 36.85 29.99 -8.17
C SER A 459 38.02 29.06 -8.45
N THR A 460 37.89 28.22 -9.48
CA THR A 460 38.92 27.29 -9.96
C THR A 460 39.44 26.35 -8.87
N TYR A 461 38.55 25.88 -8.00
CA TYR A 461 38.90 25.02 -6.89
C TYR A 461 38.91 23.55 -7.32
N HIS A 462 39.95 22.81 -6.95
CA HIS A 462 39.97 21.36 -7.16
C HIS A 462 39.24 20.63 -6.03
N ALA A 463 38.16 19.92 -6.37
CA ALA A 463 37.30 19.20 -5.44
C ALA A 463 37.97 17.90 -4.92
N TYR A 464 39.02 18.05 -4.11
CA TYR A 464 39.68 16.95 -3.39
C TYR A 464 39.03 16.69 -2.04
N ARG A 465 39.16 15.46 -1.53
CA ARG A 465 38.58 15.07 -0.23
C ARG A 465 39.12 15.92 0.90
N GLN A 466 38.35 16.88 1.38
CA GLN A 466 38.73 17.71 2.52
C GLN A 466 37.51 18.37 3.15
N ARG A 467 37.66 18.67 4.44
CA ARG A 467 36.72 19.49 5.20
C ARG A 467 37.20 20.94 5.18
N PHE A 468 36.27 21.87 4.95
CA PHE A 468 36.51 23.29 4.98
C PHE A 468 35.47 23.96 5.87
N ASP A 469 35.88 24.48 7.03
CA ASP A 469 35.00 25.24 7.90
C ASP A 469 34.73 26.63 7.30
N LEU A 470 33.46 26.97 7.13
CA LEU A 470 33.07 28.25 6.54
C LEU A 470 33.15 29.36 7.59
N PRO A 471 33.54 30.59 7.17
CA PRO A 471 33.73 31.71 8.09
C PRO A 471 32.38 32.28 8.54
N VAL A 472 31.78 31.68 9.56
CA VAL A 472 30.55 32.15 10.22
C VAL A 472 30.89 32.66 11.61
N GLN A 473 30.37 33.84 11.97
CA GLN A 473 30.50 34.35 13.33
C GLN A 473 29.45 33.70 14.24
N VAL A 474 29.90 33.05 15.31
CA VAL A 474 29.04 32.36 16.28
C VAL A 474 28.94 33.19 17.56
N GLY A 475 27.75 33.21 18.15
CA GLY A 475 27.52 33.90 19.42
C GLY A 475 28.09 33.21 20.66
N VAL A 476 28.55 31.97 20.53
CA VAL A 476 28.90 31.07 21.64
C VAL A 476 30.34 30.58 21.50
N GLN A 477 31.09 30.59 22.60
CA GLN A 477 32.53 30.38 22.63
C GLN A 477 32.97 28.91 22.86
N GLU A 478 32.03 27.94 22.90
CA GLU A 478 32.29 26.61 23.48
C GLU A 478 32.07 25.39 22.55
N GLU A 479 31.66 25.56 21.29
CA GLU A 479 31.48 24.42 20.37
C GLU A 479 32.75 24.12 19.53
N PRO A 480 33.18 22.84 19.39
CA PRO A 480 34.42 22.48 18.70
C PRO A 480 34.32 22.53 17.17
N HIS A 481 33.12 22.71 16.60
CA HIS A 481 32.89 22.67 15.16
C HIS A 481 32.17 23.93 14.66
N SER A 482 32.54 24.40 13.47
CA SER A 482 31.86 25.50 12.80
C SER A 482 30.38 25.19 12.53
N PRO A 483 29.46 26.17 12.65
CA PRO A 483 28.05 25.97 12.32
C PRO A 483 27.82 25.59 10.85
N ALA A 484 28.77 25.95 9.99
CA ALA A 484 28.72 25.71 8.57
C ALA A 484 30.07 25.18 8.09
N HIS A 485 30.08 24.03 7.43
CA HIS A 485 31.29 23.51 6.80
C HIS A 485 30.98 22.75 5.51
N LEU A 486 31.93 22.73 4.61
CA LEU A 486 31.91 21.93 3.39
C LEU A 486 32.73 20.66 3.58
N TYR A 487 32.26 19.55 3.01
CA TYR A 487 33.03 18.32 2.85
C TYR A 487 33.00 17.91 1.38
N PHE A 488 34.15 17.89 0.71
CA PHE A 488 34.26 17.53 -0.70
C PHE A 488 34.46 16.02 -0.92
N GLU A 489 33.87 15.46 -1.99
CA GLU A 489 33.78 13.99 -2.25
C GLU A 489 34.94 13.41 -3.11
N ASN A 490 36.03 14.16 -3.32
CA ASN A 490 37.20 13.74 -4.11
C ASN A 490 36.94 13.43 -5.60
N THR A 491 36.09 14.22 -6.25
CA THR A 491 35.83 14.07 -7.69
C THR A 491 37.04 14.44 -8.55
N GLY A 492 37.92 15.34 -8.04
CA GLY A 492 39.05 15.88 -8.77
C GLY A 492 38.68 16.96 -9.79
N ASP A 493 37.39 17.30 -9.90
CA ASP A 493 36.89 18.34 -10.81
C ASP A 493 37.37 19.73 -10.37
N VAL A 494 37.54 20.62 -11.36
CA VAL A 494 37.79 22.05 -11.12
C VAL A 494 36.46 22.77 -11.11
N ILE A 495 36.08 23.36 -9.97
CA ILE A 495 34.76 23.96 -9.76
C ILE A 495 34.84 25.43 -9.36
N ASP A 496 33.80 26.17 -9.73
CA ASP A 496 33.42 27.46 -9.17
C ASP A 496 32.19 27.24 -8.29
N LEU A 497 32.28 27.52 -7.00
CA LEU A 497 31.20 27.33 -6.04
C LEU A 497 30.90 28.64 -5.33
N THR A 498 29.63 29.05 -5.37
CA THR A 498 29.09 30.18 -4.62
C THR A 498 27.99 29.69 -3.68
N LEU A 499 28.04 30.13 -2.43
CA LEU A 499 27.09 29.85 -1.36
C LEU A 499 26.60 31.16 -0.75
N PHE A 500 25.29 31.27 -0.57
CA PHE A 500 24.64 32.40 0.06
C PHE A 500 23.49 31.91 0.94
N LEU A 501 23.53 32.21 2.23
CA LEU A 501 22.45 31.94 3.18
C LEU A 501 21.99 33.26 3.80
N SER A 502 20.70 33.54 3.71
CA SER A 502 20.06 34.69 4.37
C SER A 502 18.81 34.23 5.10
N ASP A 503 18.36 34.98 6.09
CA ASP A 503 17.03 34.78 6.64
C ASP A 503 16.01 35.50 5.76
N ALA A 504 14.96 34.80 5.32
CA ALA A 504 13.84 35.46 4.64
C ALA A 504 12.89 36.11 5.65
N ASP A 505 12.70 35.47 6.80
CA ASP A 505 11.96 35.98 7.96
C ASP A 505 12.37 35.21 9.23
N GLU A 506 11.70 35.46 10.35
CA GLU A 506 11.98 34.82 11.64
C GLU A 506 11.84 33.29 11.64
N THR A 507 11.16 32.71 10.65
CA THR A 507 10.80 31.29 10.58
C THR A 507 11.61 30.50 9.55
N ARG A 508 12.33 31.15 8.65
CA ARG A 508 13.05 30.48 7.56
C ARG A 508 14.30 31.21 7.09
N SER A 509 15.30 30.41 6.76
CA SER A 509 16.50 30.81 6.03
C SER A 509 16.42 30.30 4.59
N VAL A 510 17.00 31.03 3.65
CA VAL A 510 17.05 30.69 2.23
C VAL A 510 18.51 30.49 1.84
N LEU A 511 18.82 29.27 1.41
CA LEU A 511 20.11 28.89 0.88
C LEU A 511 20.07 28.97 -0.64
N HIS A 512 20.90 29.83 -1.20
CA HIS A 512 21.24 29.83 -2.61
C HIS A 512 22.63 29.24 -2.79
N TYR A 513 22.77 28.29 -3.70
CA TYR A 513 24.08 27.89 -4.19
C TYR A 513 24.13 27.76 -5.70
N GLY A 514 25.32 27.96 -6.25
CA GLY A 514 25.64 27.64 -7.64
C GLY A 514 27.02 27.01 -7.68
N CYS A 515 27.12 25.83 -8.30
CA CYS A 515 28.38 25.13 -8.51
C CYS A 515 28.55 24.80 -9.98
N PHE A 516 29.65 25.23 -10.60
CA PHE A 516 29.92 25.04 -12.02
C PHE A 516 31.27 24.35 -12.21
N SER A 517 31.35 23.34 -13.08
CA SER A 517 32.61 22.65 -13.39
C SER A 517 33.27 23.30 -14.62
N ASN A 518 34.56 23.62 -14.51
CA ASN A 518 35.34 24.38 -15.50
C ASN A 518 36.09 23.50 -16.52
N ALA A 519 36.19 22.17 -16.32
CA ALA A 519 36.87 21.28 -17.26
C ALA A 519 36.42 19.81 -17.13
N GLY A 520 35.95 19.18 -18.22
CA GLY A 520 35.77 17.72 -18.32
C GLY A 520 34.54 17.24 -19.12
N GLN A 521 34.55 15.96 -19.53
CA GLN A 521 33.45 15.27 -20.26
C GLN A 521 32.09 15.27 -19.53
N ASN A 522 32.05 15.68 -18.25
CA ASN A 522 30.88 15.70 -17.38
C ASN A 522 30.24 17.08 -17.21
N ALA A 523 30.64 18.10 -17.98
CA ALA A 523 30.16 19.49 -17.84
C ALA A 523 28.61 19.65 -17.89
N HIS A 524 27.89 18.67 -18.42
CA HIS A 524 26.44 18.72 -18.62
C HIS A 524 25.63 17.81 -17.66
N ARG A 525 26.26 17.12 -16.71
CA ARG A 525 25.55 16.24 -15.76
C ARG A 525 25.78 16.69 -14.31
N PRO A 526 24.75 16.62 -13.44
CA PRO A 526 24.92 16.87 -12.03
C PRO A 526 25.79 15.77 -11.41
N VAL A 527 26.94 16.15 -10.87
CA VAL A 527 27.85 15.27 -10.12
C VAL A 527 27.96 15.82 -8.71
N LEU A 528 27.82 14.97 -7.69
CA LEU A 528 27.97 15.38 -6.30
C LEU A 528 29.41 15.80 -6.03
N GLN A 529 29.63 17.08 -5.73
CA GLN A 529 30.95 17.65 -5.48
C GLN A 529 31.25 17.75 -3.99
N ALA A 530 30.24 18.11 -3.20
CA ALA A 530 30.38 18.32 -1.77
C ALA A 530 29.07 18.14 -1.01
N TYR A 531 29.18 18.11 0.30
CA TYR A 531 28.09 18.34 1.25
C TYR A 531 28.32 19.64 2.01
N LEU A 532 27.31 20.51 2.03
CA LEU A 532 27.24 21.69 2.89
C LEU A 532 26.50 21.32 4.18
N TYR A 533 27.24 21.22 5.28
CA TYR A 533 26.71 20.89 6.60
C TYR A 533 26.32 22.16 7.35
N LEU A 534 25.06 22.24 7.77
CA LEU A 534 24.49 23.39 8.47
C LEU A 534 23.83 22.97 9.79
N THR A 535 24.03 23.73 10.87
CA THR A 535 23.37 23.50 12.16
C THR A 535 22.76 24.78 12.75
N SER A 536 21.71 24.59 13.55
CA SER A 536 21.14 25.63 14.41
C SER A 536 21.84 25.76 15.78
N PHE A 537 22.77 24.85 16.10
CA PHE A 537 23.37 24.66 17.43
C PHE A 537 22.37 24.39 18.56
N ARG A 538 21.11 24.13 18.24
CA ARG A 538 20.11 23.78 19.25
C ARG A 538 19.94 22.26 19.32
N PRO A 539 20.00 21.66 20.51
CA PRO A 539 19.57 20.28 20.70
C PRO A 539 18.06 20.16 20.48
N ASN A 540 17.56 18.97 20.16
CA ASN A 540 16.14 18.68 19.88
C ASN A 540 15.53 19.53 18.76
N SER A 541 16.33 19.93 17.77
CA SER A 541 15.87 20.74 16.65
C SER A 541 15.61 19.87 15.43
N HIS A 542 14.41 19.95 14.86
CA HIS A 542 14.06 19.26 13.62
C HIS A 542 14.32 20.18 12.44
N PHE A 543 14.78 19.66 11.31
CA PHE A 543 14.99 20.46 10.11
C PHE A 543 13.82 20.30 9.15
N ARG A 544 13.30 21.40 8.63
CA ARG A 544 12.46 21.41 7.44
C ARG A 544 13.27 21.96 6.28
N VAL A 545 13.33 21.24 5.17
CA VAL A 545 13.95 21.65 3.92
C VAL A 545 12.88 21.68 2.83
N SER A 546 12.59 22.86 2.30
CA SER A 546 11.71 23.02 1.15
C SER A 546 12.52 23.09 -0.13
N VAL A 547 12.19 22.22 -1.08
CA VAL A 547 12.85 22.07 -2.38
C VAL A 547 11.83 22.05 -3.50
N THR A 548 12.23 22.47 -4.70
CA THR A 548 11.44 22.26 -5.93
C THR A 548 11.41 20.78 -6.32
N GLU A 549 10.47 20.38 -7.19
CA GLU A 549 10.38 18.99 -7.65
C GLU A 549 11.64 18.56 -8.46
N GLU A 550 12.24 19.49 -9.21
CA GLU A 550 13.48 19.26 -9.96
C GLU A 550 14.67 19.01 -9.03
N GLU A 551 14.82 19.84 -7.99
CA GLU A 551 15.85 19.67 -6.95
C GLU A 551 15.63 18.37 -6.18
N PHE A 552 14.40 18.04 -5.82
CA PHE A 552 14.08 16.78 -5.14
C PHE A 552 14.46 15.55 -5.99
N SER A 553 14.09 15.56 -7.27
CA SER A 553 14.47 14.49 -8.20
C SER A 553 15.98 14.36 -8.31
N THR A 554 16.70 15.47 -8.44
CA THR A 554 18.16 15.49 -8.53
C THR A 554 18.81 14.92 -7.27
N ILE A 555 18.37 15.39 -6.09
CA ILE A 555 18.89 14.94 -4.80
C ILE A 555 18.67 13.45 -4.60
N THR A 556 17.47 12.95 -4.87
CA THR A 556 17.10 11.54 -4.64
C THR A 556 17.75 10.59 -5.65
N GLN A 557 17.92 11.03 -6.90
CA GLN A 557 18.52 10.23 -7.95
C GLN A 557 20.04 10.09 -7.77
N TYR A 558 20.72 11.18 -7.39
CA TYR A 558 22.18 11.24 -7.42
C TYR A 558 22.84 11.20 -6.04
N ALA A 559 22.10 11.51 -4.97
CA ALA A 559 22.64 11.55 -3.61
C ALA A 559 21.57 11.27 -2.54
N GLY A 560 21.67 11.93 -1.40
CA GLY A 560 20.73 11.95 -0.28
C GLY A 560 21.28 12.88 0.80
N PHE A 561 20.45 13.22 1.77
CA PHE A 561 20.89 14.04 2.90
C PHE A 561 21.74 13.23 3.88
N VAL A 562 22.70 13.90 4.51
CA VAL A 562 23.62 13.30 5.48
C VAL A 562 23.56 14.12 6.77
N PHE A 563 23.62 13.46 7.92
CA PHE A 563 23.71 14.09 9.22
C PHE A 563 25.12 13.94 9.76
N PHE A 564 25.63 14.98 10.41
CA PHE A 564 26.85 14.94 11.20
C PHE A 564 26.51 15.27 12.66
N ASN A 565 26.99 14.51 13.62
CA ASN A 565 26.72 14.72 15.06
C ASN A 565 27.94 15.21 15.85
N GLY A 566 29.01 15.64 15.16
CA GLY A 566 30.30 15.97 15.77
C GLY A 566 31.32 14.83 15.71
N GLN A 567 30.88 13.58 15.56
CA GLN A 567 31.76 12.40 15.52
C GLN A 567 31.62 11.62 14.22
N ASP A 568 30.37 11.33 13.83
CA ASP A 568 30.03 10.44 12.72
C ASP A 568 29.14 11.12 11.69
N TYR A 569 29.22 10.61 10.46
CA TYR A 569 28.35 10.98 9.34
C TYR A 569 27.36 9.84 9.05
N MET A 570 26.07 10.15 8.97
CA MET A 570 25.01 9.18 8.71
C MET A 570 24.09 9.65 7.59
N ARG A 571 23.90 8.84 6.56
CA ARG A 571 22.87 9.12 5.55
C ARG A 571 21.49 8.94 6.17
N LYS A 572 20.60 9.92 5.99
CA LYS A 572 19.24 9.89 6.54
C LYS A 572 18.21 10.29 5.48
N ALA A 573 17.15 9.49 5.36
CA ALA A 573 15.97 9.86 4.58
C ALA A 573 15.09 10.83 5.39
N ALA A 574 14.32 11.69 4.72
CA ALA A 574 13.37 12.55 5.42
C ALA A 574 12.35 11.70 6.18
N ASP A 575 12.08 12.05 7.44
CA ASP A 575 11.11 11.37 8.29
C ASP A 575 9.66 11.67 7.83
N LEU A 576 9.44 12.83 7.19
CA LEU A 576 8.16 13.17 6.55
C LEU A 576 8.41 13.99 5.27
N VAL A 577 7.65 13.68 4.21
CA VAL A 577 7.69 14.41 2.93
C VAL A 577 6.29 14.90 2.59
N ILE A 578 6.11 16.22 2.51
CA ILE A 578 4.84 16.85 2.15
C ILE A 578 4.97 17.47 0.77
N LYS A 579 4.07 17.12 -0.15
CA LYS A 579 4.01 17.77 -1.46
C LYS A 579 3.31 19.12 -1.36
N THR A 580 3.94 20.17 -1.88
CA THR A 580 3.40 21.53 -1.92
C THR A 580 3.08 21.94 -3.36
N ALA A 581 2.48 23.11 -3.56
CA ALA A 581 2.20 23.62 -4.91
C ALA A 581 3.49 23.96 -5.68
N GLN A 582 4.59 24.23 -4.98
CA GLN A 582 5.87 24.67 -5.53
C GLN A 582 6.95 23.58 -5.53
N GLY A 583 6.71 22.46 -4.83
CA GLY A 583 7.68 21.37 -4.71
C GLY A 583 7.36 20.44 -3.54
N ARG A 584 8.33 20.26 -2.63
CA ARG A 584 8.21 19.37 -1.47
C ARG A 584 8.87 19.96 -0.22
N ASP A 585 8.23 19.74 0.92
CA ASP A 585 8.80 19.98 2.25
C ASP A 585 9.30 18.65 2.83
N LEU A 586 10.56 18.61 3.22
CA LEU A 586 11.24 17.46 3.79
C LEU A 586 11.52 17.74 5.26
N TYR A 587 10.99 16.91 6.16
CA TYR A 587 11.19 17.05 7.59
C TYR A 587 12.19 16.00 8.08
N PHE A 588 13.15 16.43 8.87
CA PHE A 588 14.18 15.59 9.46
C PHE A 588 14.18 15.75 10.98
N LYS A 589 13.84 14.67 11.67
CA LYS A 589 13.88 14.54 13.11
C LYS A 589 15.32 14.38 13.59
N VAL A 590 15.65 15.00 14.71
CA VAL A 590 16.97 14.92 15.36
C VAL A 590 16.78 14.55 16.82
N ASP A 591 17.53 13.56 17.28
CA ASP A 591 17.45 13.06 18.66
C ASP A 591 18.44 13.80 19.56
N LYS A 592 17.94 14.58 20.54
CA LYS A 592 18.59 15.16 21.76
C LYS A 592 19.98 15.80 21.69
N GLN A 593 20.69 15.70 20.57
CA GLN A 593 22.04 16.19 20.35
C GLN A 593 22.03 17.27 19.28
N ILE A 594 23.08 18.08 19.28
CA ILE A 594 23.33 19.03 18.18
C ILE A 594 23.77 18.21 16.97
N CYS A 595 23.21 18.52 15.80
CA CYS A 595 23.64 17.92 14.56
C CYS A 595 23.65 18.93 13.42
N TRP A 596 24.36 18.58 12.35
CA TRP A 596 24.42 19.33 11.11
C TRP A 596 23.72 18.55 10.03
N LEU A 597 22.82 19.21 9.32
CA LEU A 597 22.22 18.71 8.10
C LEU A 597 23.16 19.01 6.92
N GLY A 598 23.66 17.95 6.29
CA GLY A 598 24.45 17.93 5.08
C GLY A 598 23.57 17.99 3.83
N ILE A 599 23.61 19.14 3.16
CA ILE A 599 22.91 19.42 1.90
C ILE A 599 23.86 19.08 0.74
N PRO A 600 23.47 18.22 -0.21
CA PRO A 600 24.32 17.88 -1.34
C PRO A 600 24.47 19.08 -2.29
N VAL A 601 25.70 19.30 -2.75
CA VAL A 601 26.09 20.35 -3.70
C VAL A 601 26.56 19.67 -4.99
N PHE A 602 25.81 19.86 -6.06
CA PHE A 602 26.08 19.26 -7.37
C PHE A 602 26.74 20.25 -8.33
N SER A 603 27.69 19.79 -9.15
CA SER A 603 28.23 20.59 -10.26
C SER A 603 27.20 20.83 -11.36
N SER A 604 27.38 21.91 -12.11
CA SER A 604 26.51 22.36 -13.19
C SER A 604 25.05 22.54 -12.74
N HIS A 605 24.87 22.93 -11.47
CA HIS A 605 23.58 23.08 -10.84
C HIS A 605 23.55 24.35 -9.98
N ALA A 606 22.41 25.02 -9.98
CA ALA A 606 22.10 26.11 -9.06
C ALA A 606 20.79 25.77 -8.37
N ALA A 607 20.75 25.93 -7.06
CA ALA A 607 19.61 25.57 -6.24
C ALA A 607 19.24 26.69 -5.28
N LYS A 608 17.95 26.74 -4.94
CA LYS A 608 17.38 27.61 -3.91
C LYS A 608 16.55 26.76 -2.96
N LEU A 609 17.06 26.55 -1.76
CA LEU A 609 16.39 25.77 -0.72
C LEU A 609 15.90 26.69 0.40
N GLU A 610 14.71 26.43 0.94
CA GLU A 610 14.28 27.06 2.19
C GLU A 610 14.54 26.09 3.35
N LEU A 611 15.08 26.62 4.45
CA LEU A 611 15.52 25.88 5.63
C LEU A 611 14.82 26.47 6.86
N SER A 612 14.16 25.63 7.64
CA SER A 612 13.60 26.02 8.93
C SER A 612 14.01 25.03 10.01
N VAL A 613 14.09 25.52 11.23
CA VAL A 613 14.28 24.73 12.44
C VAL A 613 12.94 24.63 13.14
N VAL A 614 12.38 23.43 13.19
CA VAL A 614 11.12 23.12 13.86
C VAL A 614 11.42 22.69 15.29
N HIS A 615 10.72 23.31 16.25
CA HIS A 615 10.85 23.03 17.68
C HIS A 615 9.70 22.13 18.16
N ASP A 616 10.02 21.19 19.04
CA ASP A 616 9.06 20.39 19.80
C ASP A 616 8.22 21.24 20.79
#